data_AF-A0A8T1WQ77-F1
#
_entry.id   AF-A0A8T1WQ77-F1
#
_cell.length_a   1.000
_cell.length_b   1.000
_cell.length_c   1.000
_cell.angle_alpha   90.00
_cell.angle_beta   90.00
_cell.angle_gamma   90.00
#
_symmetry.space_group_name_H-M   'P 1'
#
loop_
_entity.id
_entity.type
_entity.pdbx_description
1 polymer ?
#
loop_
_entity_poly.entity_id
_entity_poly.type
_entity_poly.pdbx_seq_one_letter_code
_entity_poly.pdbx_strand_id
1 'polypeptide(L)'
;MAPIVRARSSTPSIDPLFEFDAPQQFLDLTATASPFPAGSHDPWFDQVHPEHSKPSSELAKDLAETVRRLQRAEEAQKTIKKDKHRVSVGKENRRPSNNWRDIVKARNKQLQTQNKRRFQSLKEMRAAAEPFQVKKIKTEVKSVERQKKRRKPLADVGNTRQNGDKRDKAEKSLKQLLAKHNEKFKATHTYEPPKHSIREVKQWERETNKSFYALSAEERVQANEDIKLWKQRRAQESRSH
;
A
#
# COMPACT_ATOMS: atom_id res chain seq x y z
N MET A 1 18.68 48.25 -64.56
CA MET A 1 18.52 48.33 -63.09
C MET A 1 18.02 46.97 -62.61
N ALA A 2 18.84 46.22 -61.87
CA ALA A 2 18.51 44.88 -61.37
C ALA A 2 18.46 44.93 -59.83
N PRO A 3 17.44 44.34 -59.17
CA PRO A 3 17.37 44.31 -57.71
C PRO A 3 18.34 43.28 -57.14
N ILE A 4 19.11 43.71 -56.13
CA ILE A 4 20.01 42.88 -55.34
C ILE A 4 19.15 42.05 -54.39
N VAL A 5 18.93 40.77 -54.71
CA VAL A 5 18.35 39.79 -53.80
C VAL A 5 19.45 39.33 -52.85
N ARG A 6 19.46 39.89 -51.63
CA ARG A 6 20.39 39.51 -50.57
C ARG A 6 19.87 38.26 -49.86
N ALA A 7 20.14 37.09 -50.43
CA ALA A 7 19.95 35.83 -49.72
C ALA A 7 21.10 35.64 -48.71
N ARG A 8 20.81 35.83 -47.42
CA ARG A 8 21.63 35.33 -46.31
C ARG A 8 20.76 34.41 -45.46
N SER A 9 20.66 33.15 -45.85
CA SER A 9 20.18 32.08 -44.98
C SER A 9 21.39 31.46 -44.29
N SER A 10 21.95 32.15 -43.30
CA SER A 10 22.78 31.47 -42.30
C SER A 10 21.81 30.79 -41.33
N THR A 11 21.66 29.47 -41.45
CA THR A 11 21.02 28.68 -40.40
C THR A 11 21.81 28.91 -39.10
N PRO A 12 21.19 29.42 -38.02
CA PRO A 12 21.89 29.53 -36.75
C PRO A 12 22.32 28.12 -36.35
N SER A 13 23.60 27.92 -36.01
CA SER A 13 24.06 26.65 -35.45
C SER A 13 23.41 26.51 -34.08
N ILE A 14 22.28 25.83 -34.03
CA ILE A 14 21.60 25.49 -32.78
C ILE A 14 22.54 24.57 -32.02
N ASP A 15 22.79 24.89 -30.75
CA ASP A 15 23.62 24.09 -29.87
C ASP A 15 23.02 22.67 -29.78
N PRO A 16 23.79 21.59 -30.04
CA PRO A 16 23.30 20.23 -29.93
C PRO A 16 22.74 19.87 -28.55
N LEU A 17 23.08 20.63 -27.49
CA LEU A 17 22.44 20.48 -26.18
C LEU A 17 20.97 20.93 -26.15
N PHE A 18 20.53 21.71 -27.14
CA PHE A 18 19.21 22.31 -27.24
C PHE A 18 18.45 21.85 -28.50
N GLU A 19 18.92 20.81 -29.18
CA GLU A 19 18.17 20.12 -30.22
C GLU A 19 17.17 19.15 -29.59
N PHE A 20 15.92 19.57 -29.49
CA PHE A 20 14.82 18.73 -29.02
C PHE A 20 14.05 18.16 -30.21
N ASP A 21 13.60 16.91 -30.07
CA ASP A 21 12.58 16.32 -30.96
C ASP A 21 11.22 16.97 -30.66
N ALA A 22 11.09 18.23 -31.07
CA ALA A 22 9.92 19.06 -30.84
C ALA A 22 9.69 20.01 -32.04
N PRO A 23 8.44 20.42 -32.29
CA PRO A 23 8.14 21.38 -33.35
C PRO A 23 8.85 22.72 -33.10
N GLN A 24 9.75 23.11 -34.01
CA GLN A 24 10.45 24.40 -33.96
C GLN A 24 9.71 25.53 -34.71
N GLN A 25 8.55 25.23 -35.28
CA GLN A 25 7.78 26.18 -36.08
C GLN A 25 6.89 27.05 -35.19
N PHE A 26 6.94 28.37 -35.39
CA PHE A 26 6.00 29.29 -34.77
C PHE A 26 4.63 29.13 -35.43
N LEU A 27 3.63 28.74 -34.64
CA LEU A 27 2.24 28.62 -35.09
C LEU A 27 1.48 29.90 -34.70
N ASP A 28 0.85 30.54 -35.68
CA ASP A 28 -0.06 31.66 -35.42
C ASP A 28 -1.38 31.13 -34.84
N LEU A 29 -1.64 31.42 -33.57
CA LEU A 29 -2.85 31.00 -32.86
C LEU A 29 -4.10 31.81 -33.27
N THR A 30 -3.94 32.89 -34.02
CA THR A 30 -5.05 33.73 -34.50
C THR A 30 -5.64 33.21 -35.81
N ALA A 31 -4.88 32.42 -36.57
CA ALA A 31 -5.43 31.63 -37.67
C ALA A 31 -6.33 30.54 -37.09
N THR A 32 -7.48 30.28 -37.73
CA THR A 32 -8.44 29.25 -37.33
C THR A 32 -7.75 27.88 -37.40
N ALA A 33 -7.14 27.46 -36.28
CA ALA A 33 -6.18 26.37 -36.22
C ALA A 33 -6.79 24.96 -36.29
N SER A 34 -8.11 24.87 -36.49
CA SER A 34 -8.77 23.59 -36.67
C SER A 34 -8.84 23.27 -38.17
N PRO A 35 -8.11 22.25 -38.68
CA PRO A 35 -8.32 21.76 -40.04
C PRO A 35 -9.72 21.12 -40.22
N PHE A 36 -10.43 20.91 -39.11
CA PHE A 36 -11.74 20.30 -39.06
C PHE A 36 -12.85 21.37 -39.07
N PRO A 37 -13.94 21.15 -39.84
CA PRO A 37 -15.09 22.05 -39.85
C PRO A 37 -15.71 22.17 -38.46
N ALA A 38 -16.31 23.33 -38.17
CA ALA A 38 -16.98 23.59 -36.90
C ALA A 38 -18.01 22.49 -36.58
N GLY A 39 -17.84 21.83 -35.45
CA GLY A 39 -18.71 20.72 -35.00
C GLY A 39 -18.27 19.33 -35.41
N SER A 40 -17.18 19.18 -36.17
CA SER A 40 -16.56 17.87 -36.40
C SER A 40 -15.49 17.57 -35.34
N HIS A 41 -15.45 16.30 -34.92
CA HIS A 41 -14.58 15.80 -33.87
C HIS A 41 -13.30 15.23 -34.47
N ASP A 42 -12.17 15.33 -33.76
CA ASP A 42 -10.89 14.79 -34.20
C ASP A 42 -10.92 13.24 -34.16
N PRO A 43 -10.81 12.54 -35.30
CA PRO A 43 -10.86 11.08 -35.34
C PRO A 43 -9.72 10.41 -34.55
N TRP A 44 -8.57 11.08 -34.41
CA TRP A 44 -7.48 10.57 -33.58
C TRP A 44 -7.88 10.56 -32.10
N PHE A 45 -8.57 11.61 -31.65
CA PHE A 45 -9.05 11.71 -30.28
C PHE A 45 -10.02 10.56 -29.95
N ASP A 46 -10.90 10.20 -30.89
CA ASP A 46 -11.83 9.08 -30.72
C ASP A 46 -11.13 7.71 -30.61
N GLN A 47 -9.99 7.53 -31.27
CA GLN A 47 -9.22 6.29 -31.20
C GLN A 47 -8.43 6.14 -29.90
N VAL A 48 -7.90 7.23 -29.36
CA VAL A 48 -7.09 7.22 -28.13
C VAL A 48 -7.98 7.26 -26.88
N HIS A 49 -9.14 7.91 -26.98
CA HIS A 49 -10.04 8.17 -25.86
C HIS A 49 -11.47 7.66 -26.12
N PRO A 50 -11.67 6.33 -26.20
CA PRO A 50 -12.98 5.73 -26.50
C PRO A 50 -14.05 6.09 -25.45
N GLU A 51 -13.65 6.44 -24.24
CA GLU A 51 -14.56 6.88 -23.17
C GLU A 51 -15.09 8.32 -23.39
N HIS A 52 -14.39 9.14 -24.15
CA HIS A 52 -14.79 10.52 -24.44
C HIS A 52 -15.72 10.62 -25.66
N SER A 53 -15.67 9.63 -26.54
CA SER A 53 -16.58 9.49 -27.69
C SER A 53 -17.93 8.89 -27.30
N LYS A 54 -18.10 8.44 -26.06
CA LYS A 54 -19.38 7.91 -25.58
C LYS A 54 -20.42 9.03 -25.61
N PRO A 55 -21.54 8.86 -26.32
CA PRO A 55 -22.60 9.84 -26.29
C PRO A 55 -23.09 9.99 -24.85
N SER A 56 -23.46 11.21 -24.47
CA SER A 56 -23.92 11.53 -23.11
C SER A 56 -25.07 10.64 -22.62
N SER A 57 -25.87 10.10 -23.56
CA SER A 57 -26.94 9.14 -23.30
C SER A 57 -26.46 7.79 -22.76
N GLU A 58 -25.27 7.32 -23.15
CA GLU A 58 -24.68 6.08 -22.62
C GLU A 58 -24.10 6.30 -21.23
N LEU A 59 -23.40 7.42 -21.01
CA LEU A 59 -22.91 7.79 -19.68
C LEU A 59 -24.06 7.92 -18.66
N ALA A 60 -25.21 8.46 -19.08
CA ALA A 60 -26.40 8.54 -18.24
C ALA A 60 -26.98 7.16 -17.89
N LYS A 61 -26.93 6.19 -18.81
CA LYS A 61 -27.37 4.80 -18.55
C LYS A 61 -26.43 4.12 -17.57
N ASP A 62 -25.12 4.23 -17.78
CA ASP A 62 -24.12 3.65 -16.88
C ASP A 62 -24.25 4.22 -15.46
N LEU A 63 -24.46 5.53 -15.35
CA LEU A 63 -24.72 6.19 -14.07
C LEU A 63 -26.01 5.64 -13.42
N ALA A 64 -27.10 5.53 -14.17
CA ALA A 64 -28.35 4.97 -13.66
C ALA A 64 -28.21 3.51 -13.20
N GLU A 65 -27.43 2.69 -13.91
CA GLU A 65 -27.14 1.32 -13.49
C GLU A 65 -26.32 1.26 -12.20
N THR A 66 -25.32 2.14 -12.05
CA THR A 66 -24.52 2.20 -10.82
C THR A 66 -25.38 2.60 -9.61
N VAL A 67 -26.27 3.58 -9.78
CA VAL A 67 -27.21 4.01 -8.73
C VAL A 67 -28.15 2.85 -8.36
N ARG A 68 -28.70 2.14 -9.35
CA ARG A 68 -29.57 0.98 -9.12
C ARG A 68 -28.85 -0.14 -8.37
N ARG A 69 -27.57 -0.38 -8.68
CA ARG A 69 -26.74 -1.37 -8.00
C ARG A 69 -26.48 -0.99 -6.54
N LEU A 70 -26.17 0.29 -6.29
CA LEU A 70 -25.95 0.80 -4.94
C LEU A 70 -27.22 0.69 -4.08
N GLN A 71 -28.37 1.03 -4.65
CA GLN A 71 -29.66 0.93 -3.95
C GLN A 71 -29.99 -0.52 -3.56
N ARG A 72 -29.82 -1.47 -4.48
CA ARG A 72 -29.99 -2.92 -4.18
C ARG A 72 -29.01 -3.40 -3.09
N ALA A 73 -27.78 -2.93 -3.11
CA ALA A 73 -26.79 -3.27 -2.10
C ALA A 73 -27.17 -2.72 -0.72
N GLU A 74 -27.71 -1.50 -0.66
CA GLU A 74 -28.21 -0.89 0.57
C GLU A 74 -29.40 -1.68 1.15
N GLU A 75 -30.36 -2.06 0.31
CA GLU A 75 -31.51 -2.88 0.70
C GLU A 75 -31.08 -4.25 1.23
N ALA A 76 -30.12 -4.91 0.58
CA ALA A 76 -29.57 -6.18 1.05
C ALA A 76 -28.84 -6.04 2.41
N GLN A 77 -28.19 -4.91 2.69
CA GLN A 77 -27.60 -4.67 4.01
C GLN A 77 -28.66 -4.48 5.11
N LYS A 78 -29.81 -3.87 4.78
CA LYS A 78 -30.92 -3.68 5.73
C LYS A 78 -31.56 -5.01 6.13
N THR A 79 -31.71 -5.95 5.20
CA THR A 79 -32.27 -7.28 5.51
C THR A 79 -31.33 -8.11 6.39
N ILE A 80 -30.02 -8.11 6.10
CA ILE A 80 -29.00 -8.82 6.92
C ILE A 80 -28.97 -8.31 8.37
N LYS A 81 -29.17 -7.01 8.59
CA LYS A 81 -29.23 -6.43 9.95
C LYS A 81 -30.49 -6.86 10.71
N LYS A 82 -31.63 -6.99 10.03
CA LYS A 82 -32.90 -7.45 10.65
C LYS A 82 -32.84 -8.92 11.06
N ASP A 83 -32.22 -9.79 10.26
CA ASP A 83 -32.07 -11.21 10.61
C ASP A 83 -31.12 -11.44 11.79
N LYS A 84 -30.06 -10.64 11.92
CA LYS A 84 -29.19 -10.67 13.12
C LYS A 84 -29.93 -10.28 14.40
N HIS A 85 -30.93 -9.40 14.30
CA HIS A 85 -31.70 -8.95 15.46
C HIS A 85 -32.73 -9.99 15.95
N ARG A 86 -33.21 -10.88 15.06
CA ARG A 86 -34.10 -11.99 15.45
C ARG A 86 -33.38 -13.13 16.17
N VAL A 87 -32.09 -13.35 15.90
CA VAL A 87 -31.29 -14.41 16.55
C VAL A 87 -30.86 -14.03 17.99
N SER A 88 -30.99 -12.75 18.41
CA SER A 88 -30.54 -12.30 19.73
C SER A 88 -31.63 -12.20 20.81
N VAL A 89 -32.90 -12.41 20.49
CA VAL A 89 -34.03 -12.18 21.43
C VAL A 89 -34.11 -13.22 22.57
N GLY A 90 -33.31 -14.30 22.52
CA GLY A 90 -33.30 -15.36 23.55
C GLY A 90 -32.21 -15.27 24.62
N LYS A 91 -31.36 -14.23 24.64
CA LYS A 91 -30.23 -14.12 25.60
C LYS A 91 -30.21 -12.80 26.38
N GLU A 92 -31.32 -12.08 26.40
CA GLU A 92 -31.45 -10.79 27.08
C GLU A 92 -32.07 -11.00 28.47
N ASN A 93 -31.22 -11.33 29.46
CA ASN A 93 -31.42 -11.00 30.89
C ASN A 93 -30.31 -11.49 31.83
N ARG A 94 -29.11 -11.78 31.32
CA ARG A 94 -27.91 -11.77 32.17
C ARG A 94 -27.13 -10.51 31.88
N ARG A 95 -27.42 -9.45 32.63
CA ARG A 95 -26.52 -8.30 32.76
C ARG A 95 -25.13 -8.85 33.11
N PRO A 96 -24.10 -8.70 32.28
CA PRO A 96 -22.74 -8.93 32.74
C PRO A 96 -22.51 -7.89 33.83
N SER A 97 -22.27 -8.33 35.07
CA SER A 97 -21.87 -7.42 36.13
C SER A 97 -20.68 -6.61 35.61
N ASN A 98 -20.81 -5.30 35.69
CA ASN A 98 -20.04 -4.32 34.93
C ASN A 98 -18.65 -4.09 35.52
N ASN A 99 -17.95 -5.16 35.91
CA ASN A 99 -16.63 -5.05 36.49
C ASN A 99 -15.60 -5.49 35.46
N TRP A 100 -15.16 -4.53 34.64
CA TRP A 100 -14.08 -4.70 33.65
C TRP A 100 -12.85 -5.41 34.24
N ARG A 101 -12.60 -5.21 35.54
CA ARG A 101 -11.56 -5.91 36.31
C ARG A 101 -11.68 -7.43 36.25
N ASP A 102 -12.89 -7.98 36.31
CA ASP A 102 -13.11 -9.43 36.29
C ASP A 102 -13.00 -10.01 34.88
N ILE A 103 -13.39 -9.25 33.85
CA ILE A 103 -13.18 -9.61 32.44
C ILE A 103 -11.68 -9.66 32.13
N VAL A 104 -10.91 -8.67 32.59
CA VAL A 104 -9.46 -8.63 32.41
C VAL A 104 -8.77 -9.75 33.20
N LYS A 105 -9.19 -10.01 34.45
CA LYS A 105 -8.68 -11.12 35.25
C LYS A 105 -8.96 -12.47 34.59
N ALA A 106 -10.15 -12.70 34.06
CA ALA A 106 -10.51 -13.93 33.35
C ALA A 106 -9.64 -14.10 32.10
N ARG A 107 -9.44 -13.03 31.32
CA ARG A 107 -8.60 -13.05 30.11
C ARG A 107 -7.12 -13.31 30.43
N ASN A 108 -6.58 -12.68 31.47
CA ASN A 108 -5.19 -12.93 31.92
C ASN A 108 -5.01 -14.35 32.48
N LYS A 109 -5.99 -14.87 33.22
CA LYS A 109 -5.97 -16.25 33.71
C LYS A 109 -5.97 -17.26 32.55
N GLN A 110 -6.75 -17.00 31.51
CA GLN A 110 -6.79 -17.84 30.29
C GLN A 110 -5.47 -17.80 29.51
N LEU A 111 -4.81 -16.64 29.41
CA LEU A 111 -3.49 -16.53 28.78
C LEU A 111 -2.41 -17.31 29.56
N GLN A 112 -2.47 -17.28 30.90
CA GLN A 112 -1.53 -18.03 31.71
C GLN A 112 -1.70 -19.55 31.62
N THR A 113 -2.94 -20.07 31.58
CA THR A 113 -3.17 -21.51 31.44
C THR A 113 -2.78 -22.03 30.06
N GLN A 114 -2.92 -21.23 29.00
CA GLN A 114 -2.43 -21.59 27.67
C GLN A 114 -0.90 -21.59 27.56
N ASN A 115 -0.21 -20.66 28.23
CA ASN A 115 1.26 -20.62 28.22
C ASN A 115 1.88 -21.76 29.06
N LYS A 116 1.25 -22.17 30.17
CA LYS A 116 1.75 -23.29 30.99
C LYS A 116 1.70 -24.64 30.28
N ARG A 117 0.77 -24.86 29.35
CA ARG A 117 0.67 -26.11 28.58
C ARG A 117 1.68 -26.23 27.42
N ARG A 118 2.40 -25.16 27.07
CA ARG A 118 3.34 -25.14 25.94
C ARG A 118 4.81 -25.11 26.32
N PHE A 119 5.12 -24.92 27.60
CA PHE A 119 6.49 -24.96 28.09
C PHE A 119 6.59 -25.99 29.21
N GLN A 120 6.65 -27.28 28.84
CA GLN A 120 7.38 -28.24 29.66
C GLN A 120 8.81 -27.72 29.74
N SER A 121 9.30 -27.47 30.95
CA SER A 121 10.60 -26.84 31.09
C SER A 121 11.68 -27.76 30.50
N LEU A 122 12.73 -27.19 29.91
CA LEU A 122 13.86 -27.96 29.37
C LEU A 122 14.51 -28.89 30.42
N LYS A 123 14.34 -28.59 31.71
CA LYS A 123 14.78 -29.41 32.85
C LYS A 123 13.92 -30.68 33.01
N GLU A 124 12.63 -30.58 32.71
CA GLU A 124 11.67 -31.69 32.74
C GLU A 124 11.88 -32.64 31.56
N MET A 125 12.16 -32.11 30.36
CA MET A 125 12.51 -32.96 29.20
C MET A 125 13.86 -33.69 29.37
N ARG A 126 14.81 -33.13 30.12
CA ARG A 126 16.09 -33.80 30.41
C ARG A 126 15.96 -34.93 31.43
N ALA A 127 15.01 -34.86 32.34
CA ALA A 127 14.79 -35.90 33.35
C ALA A 127 14.12 -37.17 32.78
N ALA A 128 13.36 -37.03 31.68
CA ALA A 128 12.70 -38.14 30.99
C ALA A 128 13.53 -38.74 29.84
N ALA A 129 14.71 -38.18 29.54
CA ALA A 129 15.60 -38.72 28.52
C ALA A 129 16.50 -39.79 29.15
N GLU A 130 16.20 -41.06 28.88
CA GLU A 130 17.10 -42.15 29.23
C GLU A 130 18.50 -41.96 28.62
N PRO A 131 19.57 -42.37 29.34
CA PRO A 131 20.92 -42.23 28.84
C PRO A 131 21.12 -43.09 27.58
N PHE A 132 21.19 -42.40 26.45
CA PHE A 132 21.46 -42.94 25.13
C PHE A 132 22.70 -43.86 25.14
N GLN A 133 22.51 -45.12 24.78
CA GLN A 133 23.62 -46.04 24.49
C GLN A 133 24.24 -45.67 23.14
N VAL A 134 25.43 -45.07 23.17
CA VAL A 134 26.16 -44.65 21.96
C VAL A 134 26.80 -45.87 21.29
N LYS A 135 26.21 -46.36 20.21
CA LYS A 135 26.93 -47.14 19.20
C LYS A 135 27.61 -46.16 18.24
N LYS A 136 28.95 -46.16 18.25
CA LYS A 136 29.79 -45.31 17.40
C LYS A 136 29.63 -45.73 15.94
N ILE A 137 28.96 -44.91 15.13
CA ILE A 137 28.97 -45.03 13.68
C ILE A 137 29.64 -43.78 13.14
N LYS A 138 30.84 -43.93 12.55
CA LYS A 138 31.49 -42.89 11.76
C LYS A 138 30.70 -42.71 10.48
N THR A 139 30.14 -41.54 10.24
CA THR A 139 29.65 -41.15 8.91
C THR A 139 29.87 -39.66 8.68
N GLU A 140 30.33 -39.38 7.47
CA GLU A 140 30.91 -38.13 6.98
C GLU A 140 29.90 -37.00 6.84
N VAL A 141 30.42 -35.78 6.91
CA VAL A 141 29.70 -34.51 6.84
C VAL A 141 29.21 -34.25 5.41
N LYS A 142 27.89 -34.19 5.21
CA LYS A 142 27.27 -33.44 4.12
C LYS A 142 26.37 -32.35 4.69
N SER A 143 26.68 -31.11 4.33
CA SER A 143 25.91 -29.92 4.66
C SER A 143 24.53 -29.96 3.99
N VAL A 144 23.48 -29.73 4.77
CA VAL A 144 22.10 -29.59 4.24
C VAL A 144 21.55 -28.21 4.62
N GLU A 145 21.28 -27.47 3.56
CA GLU A 145 20.62 -26.19 3.45
C GLU A 145 19.23 -26.19 4.12
N ARG A 146 18.95 -25.17 4.94
CA ARG A 146 17.74 -25.06 5.77
C ARG A 146 16.50 -24.72 4.92
N GLN A 147 15.70 -25.73 4.59
CA GLN A 147 14.35 -25.53 4.03
C GLN A 147 13.40 -24.92 5.07
N LYS A 148 12.88 -23.72 4.78
CA LYS A 148 11.80 -23.06 5.53
C LYS A 148 10.49 -23.83 5.37
N LYS A 149 10.06 -24.54 6.42
CA LYS A 149 8.74 -25.20 6.49
C LYS A 149 7.62 -24.14 6.53
N ARG A 150 6.87 -24.02 5.42
CA ARG A 150 5.60 -23.28 5.36
C ARG A 150 4.50 -24.12 6.02
N ARG A 151 3.76 -23.51 6.94
CA ARG A 151 2.58 -24.12 7.59
C ARG A 151 1.47 -24.25 6.53
N LYS A 152 0.93 -25.45 6.33
CA LYS A 152 -0.26 -25.71 5.50
C LYS A 152 -1.51 -25.17 6.21
N PRO A 153 -2.44 -24.47 5.53
CA PRO A 153 -3.77 -24.25 6.07
C PRO A 153 -4.58 -25.55 6.05
N LEU A 154 -5.50 -25.67 7.00
CA LEU A 154 -6.41 -26.79 7.20
C LEU A 154 -7.33 -26.91 5.97
N ALA A 155 -7.16 -27.97 5.20
CA ALA A 155 -7.98 -28.25 4.04
C ALA A 155 -9.35 -28.77 4.48
N ASP A 156 -10.40 -28.07 4.04
CA ASP A 156 -11.78 -28.53 4.11
C ASP A 156 -11.95 -29.68 3.11
N VAL A 157 -12.26 -30.87 3.62
CA VAL A 157 -12.36 -32.11 2.84
C VAL A 157 -13.82 -32.27 2.41
N GLY A 158 -14.15 -31.86 1.19
CA GLY A 158 -15.49 -32.09 0.64
C GLY A 158 -15.65 -31.67 -0.82
N ASN A 159 -15.48 -32.63 -1.73
CA ASN A 159 -16.03 -32.71 -3.09
C ASN A 159 -16.21 -31.41 -3.91
N THR A 160 -15.21 -31.04 -4.71
CA THR A 160 -15.46 -30.41 -6.03
C THR A 160 -14.27 -30.70 -6.96
N ARG A 161 -14.22 -31.91 -7.52
CA ARG A 161 -13.23 -32.27 -8.55
C ARG A 161 -13.89 -32.10 -9.91
N GLN A 162 -13.52 -31.01 -10.60
CA GLN A 162 -13.30 -30.92 -12.07
C GLN A 162 -13.40 -29.48 -12.64
N ASN A 163 -13.93 -28.51 -11.89
CA ASN A 163 -13.98 -27.10 -12.32
C ASN A 163 -12.90 -26.18 -11.70
N GLY A 164 -12.02 -26.73 -10.84
CA GLY A 164 -11.05 -25.94 -10.06
C GLY A 164 -9.97 -25.25 -10.91
N ASP A 165 -9.48 -25.91 -11.97
CA ASP A 165 -8.25 -25.46 -12.64
C ASP A 165 -8.44 -24.17 -13.47
N LYS A 166 -9.65 -23.93 -13.99
CA LYS A 166 -9.98 -22.66 -14.68
C LYS A 166 -10.21 -21.52 -13.68
N ARG A 167 -10.82 -21.81 -12.53
CA ARG A 167 -11.07 -20.84 -11.46
C ARG A 167 -9.77 -20.38 -10.81
N ASP A 168 -8.85 -21.32 -10.56
CA ASP A 168 -7.53 -21.02 -9.99
C ASP A 168 -6.66 -20.17 -10.93
N LYS A 169 -6.77 -20.35 -12.25
CA LYS A 169 -6.06 -19.51 -13.24
C LYS A 169 -6.62 -18.10 -13.29
N ALA A 170 -7.95 -17.95 -13.28
CA ALA A 170 -8.60 -16.63 -13.23
C ALA A 170 -8.28 -15.89 -11.92
N GLU A 171 -8.29 -16.59 -10.78
CA GLU A 171 -7.92 -16.00 -9.50
C GLU A 171 -6.43 -15.61 -9.42
N LYS A 172 -5.54 -16.42 -9.98
CA LYS A 172 -4.10 -16.09 -10.06
C LYS A 172 -3.87 -14.87 -10.96
N SER A 173 -4.55 -14.80 -12.09
CA SER A 173 -4.49 -13.66 -13.01
C SER A 173 -4.98 -12.37 -12.34
N LEU A 174 -6.13 -12.43 -11.65
CA LEU A 174 -6.68 -11.30 -10.90
C LEU A 174 -5.74 -10.87 -9.76
N LYS A 175 -5.19 -11.82 -9.00
CA LYS A 175 -4.22 -11.53 -7.93
C LYS A 175 -2.94 -10.88 -8.47
N GLN A 176 -2.45 -11.31 -9.63
CA GLN A 176 -1.29 -10.70 -10.28
C GLN A 176 -1.58 -9.29 -10.78
N LEU A 177 -2.76 -9.06 -11.35
CA LEU A 177 -3.18 -7.72 -11.78
C LEU A 177 -3.30 -6.76 -10.59
N LEU A 178 -3.93 -7.22 -9.51
CA LEU A 178 -4.01 -6.47 -8.26
C LEU A 178 -2.62 -6.22 -7.65
N ALA A 179 -1.71 -7.19 -7.73
CA ALA A 179 -0.34 -7.01 -7.25
C ALA A 179 0.39 -5.94 -8.06
N LYS A 180 0.35 -5.99 -9.41
CA LYS A 180 0.95 -4.98 -10.29
C LYS A 180 0.35 -3.59 -10.11
N HIS A 181 -0.97 -3.53 -9.91
CA HIS A 181 -1.65 -2.27 -9.62
C HIS A 181 -1.17 -1.74 -8.26
N ASN A 182 -1.28 -2.55 -7.21
CA ASN A 182 -0.87 -2.17 -5.86
C ASN A 182 0.63 -1.87 -5.74
N GLU A 183 1.48 -2.43 -6.59
CA GLU A 183 2.89 -2.10 -6.67
C GLU A 183 3.11 -0.64 -7.07
N LYS A 184 2.27 -0.08 -7.96
CA LYS A 184 2.29 1.34 -8.33
C LYS A 184 1.73 2.26 -7.22
N PHE A 185 0.91 1.74 -6.31
CA PHE A 185 0.32 2.51 -5.19
C PHE A 185 1.01 2.29 -3.85
N LYS A 186 1.90 1.30 -3.73
CA LYS A 186 2.86 1.22 -2.62
C LYS A 186 3.88 2.30 -2.85
N ALA A 187 3.53 3.52 -2.44
CA ALA A 187 4.45 4.63 -2.40
C ALA A 187 5.74 4.16 -1.73
N THR A 188 6.84 4.19 -2.47
CA THR A 188 8.21 4.09 -1.96
C THR A 188 8.51 5.20 -0.95
N HIS A 189 7.62 6.19 -0.81
CA HIS A 189 7.51 7.03 0.37
C HIS A 189 6.77 6.30 1.49
N THR A 190 7.52 5.50 2.25
CA THR A 190 7.19 5.25 3.66
C THR A 190 7.23 6.62 4.35
N TYR A 191 6.07 7.25 4.48
CA TYR A 191 5.94 8.46 5.27
C TYR A 191 6.36 8.13 6.70
N GLU A 192 7.54 8.58 7.09
CA GLU A 192 7.96 8.60 8.49
C GLU A 192 7.44 9.88 9.13
N PRO A 193 6.41 9.80 10.00
CA PRO A 193 5.89 10.98 10.67
C PRO A 193 6.97 11.56 11.59
N PRO A 194 7.03 12.91 11.74
CA PRO A 194 7.87 13.52 12.75
C PRO A 194 7.55 12.95 14.13
N LYS A 195 8.57 12.42 14.84
CA LYS A 195 8.41 11.87 16.20
C LYS A 195 8.46 12.95 17.27
N HIS A 196 8.93 14.14 16.91
CA HIS A 196 9.12 15.27 17.80
C HIS A 196 8.10 16.38 17.51
N SER A 197 7.94 17.30 18.46
CA SER A 197 6.99 18.40 18.29
C SER A 197 7.41 19.33 17.15
N ILE A 198 6.44 19.97 16.49
CA ILE A 198 6.71 20.91 15.38
C ILE A 198 7.64 22.06 15.82
N ARG A 199 7.57 22.47 17.10
CA ARG A 199 8.43 23.51 17.65
C ARG A 199 9.90 23.08 17.70
N GLU A 200 10.17 21.84 18.11
CA GLU A 200 11.52 21.27 18.15
C GLU A 200 12.06 21.07 16.74
N VAL A 201 11.24 20.56 15.82
CA VAL A 201 11.59 20.41 14.40
C VAL A 201 11.99 21.76 13.81
N LYS A 202 11.14 22.80 13.95
CA LYS A 202 11.44 24.14 13.41
C LYS A 202 12.70 24.77 14.02
N GLN A 203 13.02 24.45 15.28
CA GLN A 203 14.22 24.98 15.90
C GLN A 203 15.48 24.28 15.36
N TRP A 204 15.43 22.97 15.17
CA TRP A 204 16.47 22.22 14.48
C TRP A 204 16.65 22.66 13.02
N GLU A 205 15.57 22.95 12.30
CA GLU A 205 15.64 23.48 10.93
C GLU A 205 16.36 24.84 10.87
N ARG A 206 16.19 25.70 11.87
CA ARG A 206 16.90 26.99 11.96
C ARG A 206 18.40 26.82 12.26
N GLU A 207 18.76 25.83 13.07
CA GLU A 207 20.16 25.58 13.42
C GLU A 207 20.92 24.88 12.28
N THR A 208 20.24 24.00 11.55
CA THR A 208 20.86 23.21 10.46
C THR A 208 20.66 23.81 9.07
N ASN A 209 19.76 24.80 8.93
CA ASN A 209 19.30 25.36 7.65
C ASN A 209 18.77 24.30 6.65
N LYS A 210 18.30 23.16 7.14
CA LYS A 210 17.67 22.10 6.33
C LYS A 210 16.19 22.03 6.65
N SER A 211 15.33 21.82 5.65
CA SER A 211 13.90 21.58 5.89
C SER A 211 13.63 20.09 6.07
N PHE A 212 12.96 19.71 7.17
CA PHE A 212 12.63 18.33 7.51
C PHE A 212 11.79 17.64 6.43
N TYR A 213 10.90 18.39 5.77
CA TYR A 213 10.04 17.86 4.72
C TYR A 213 10.74 17.73 3.37
N ALA A 214 11.84 18.45 3.14
CA ALA A 214 12.67 18.29 1.95
C ALA A 214 13.60 17.06 2.03
N LEU A 215 13.79 16.49 3.22
CA LEU A 215 14.62 15.30 3.43
C LEU A 215 13.96 14.02 2.89
N SER A 216 14.79 13.10 2.42
CA SER A 216 14.41 11.73 2.09
C SER A 216 13.99 10.94 3.34
N ALA A 217 13.36 9.77 3.15
CA ALA A 217 12.89 8.96 4.28
C ALA A 217 14.03 8.52 5.21
N GLU A 218 15.19 8.15 4.67
CA GLU A 218 16.38 7.77 5.45
C GLU A 218 16.93 8.97 6.23
N GLU A 219 17.03 10.13 5.58
CA GLU A 219 17.49 11.36 6.24
C GLU A 219 16.52 11.84 7.33
N ARG A 220 15.22 11.59 7.20
CA ARG A 220 14.24 11.90 8.26
C ARG A 220 14.41 11.01 9.49
N VAL A 221 14.82 9.75 9.32
CA VAL A 221 15.19 8.88 10.46
C VAL A 221 16.35 9.52 11.20
N GLN A 222 17.39 9.91 10.47
CA GLN A 222 18.58 10.54 11.04
C GLN A 222 18.26 11.89 11.70
N ALA A 223 17.46 12.74 11.05
CA ALA A 223 17.01 14.02 11.63
C ALA A 223 16.18 13.81 12.93
N ASN A 224 15.36 12.76 13.00
CA ASN A 224 14.66 12.41 14.24
C ASN A 224 15.63 11.99 15.35
N GLU A 225 16.74 11.34 15.05
CA GLU A 225 17.78 11.01 16.02
C GLU A 225 18.55 12.27 16.46
N ASP A 226 18.89 13.14 15.52
CA ASP A 226 19.57 14.41 15.79
C ASP A 226 18.73 15.32 16.70
N ILE A 227 17.43 15.48 16.40
CA ILE A 227 16.51 16.26 17.24
C ILE A 227 16.43 15.67 18.65
N LYS A 228 16.48 14.33 18.79
CA LYS A 228 16.46 13.66 20.09
C LYS A 228 17.72 13.99 20.90
N LEU A 229 18.90 13.92 20.29
CA LEU A 229 20.18 14.26 20.95
C LEU A 229 20.24 15.75 21.31
N TRP A 230 19.81 16.61 20.39
CA TRP A 230 19.74 18.06 20.59
C TRP A 230 18.83 18.44 21.76
N LYS A 231 17.65 17.82 21.86
CA LYS A 231 16.73 17.98 22.98
C LYS A 231 17.35 17.57 24.32
N GLN A 232 18.07 16.43 24.33
CA GLN A 232 18.75 15.96 25.54
C GLN A 232 19.84 16.93 25.99
N ARG A 233 20.64 17.45 25.06
CA ARG A 233 21.70 18.44 25.35
C ARG A 233 21.12 19.71 25.96
N ARG A 234 20.08 20.29 25.35
CA ARG A 234 19.41 21.50 25.87
C ARG A 234 18.80 21.29 27.25
N ALA A 235 18.21 20.12 27.50
CA ALA A 235 17.67 19.78 28.82
C ALA A 235 18.75 19.60 29.89
N GLN A 236 19.96 19.18 29.51
CA GLN A 236 21.12 19.11 30.41
C GLN A 236 21.69 20.51 30.69
N GLU A 237 21.85 21.34 29.66
CA GLU A 237 22.28 22.74 29.80
C GLU A 237 21.35 23.53 30.72
N SER A 238 20.02 23.40 30.54
CA SER A 238 19.04 24.06 31.41
C SER A 238 18.99 23.53 32.84
N ARG A 239 19.55 22.35 33.11
CA ARG A 239 19.64 21.77 34.46
C ARG A 239 20.95 22.08 35.17
N SER A 240 21.97 22.46 34.41
CA SER A 240 23.29 22.83 34.95
C SER A 240 23.40 24.33 35.26
N HIS A 241 22.40 25.12 34.87
CA HIS A 241 22.20 26.52 35.25
C HIS A 241 21.08 26.63 36.28
#